data_AF-F9ZU63-F1
#
_entry.id   AF-F9ZU63-F1
#
_cell.length_a   1.000
_cell.length_b   1.000
_cell.length_c   1.000
_cell.angle_alpha   90.00
_cell.angle_beta   90.00
_cell.angle_gamma   90.00
#
_symmetry.space_group_name_H-M   'P 1'
#
loop_
_entity.id
_entity.type
_entity.pdbx_description
1 polymer ?
#
loop_
_entity_poly.entity_id
_entity_poly.type
_entity_poly.pdbx_seq_one_letter_code
_entity_poly.pdbx_strand_id
1 'polypeptide(L)' 'MFYAASRQNSLLDQLFLTFVEDGLTREELEKNIRRRPHLWRRWENWLDKLPSNRRKL' A
#
# COMPACT_ATOMS: atom_id res chain seq x y z
N MET A 1 3.38 -22.60 13.71
CA MET A 1 2.32 -22.72 12.67
C MET A 1 2.63 -21.77 11.52
N PHE A 2 3.14 -22.26 10.39
CA PHE A 2 3.54 -21.45 9.21
C PHE A 2 2.35 -20.93 8.36
N TYR A 3 1.13 -21.40 8.61
CA TYR A 3 -0.06 -21.06 7.82
C TYR A 3 -0.74 -19.73 8.23
N ALA A 4 -0.61 -19.30 9.48
CA ALA A 4 -1.31 -18.11 9.97
C ALA A 4 -0.72 -16.80 9.39
N ALA A 5 0.61 -16.70 9.38
CA ALA A 5 1.32 -15.55 8.82
C ALA A 5 1.07 -15.40 7.30
N SER A 6 0.97 -16.52 6.58
CA SER A 6 0.68 -16.51 5.14
C SER A 6 -0.71 -15.92 4.84
N ARG A 7 -1.75 -16.29 5.60
CA ARG A 7 -3.10 -15.71 5.43
C ARG A 7 -3.11 -14.21 5.72
N GLN A 8 -2.43 -13.78 6.78
CA GLN A 8 -2.39 -12.38 7.16
C GLN A 8 -1.70 -11.52 6.10
N ASN A 9 -0.62 -12.04 5.49
CA ASN A 9 0.04 -11.38 4.37
C ASN A 9 -0.85 -11.26 3.14
N SER A 10 -1.59 -12.32 2.78
CA SER A 10 -2.52 -12.28 1.65
C SER A 10 -3.66 -11.27 1.85
N LEU A 11 -4.20 -11.16 3.07
CA LEU A 11 -5.23 -10.17 3.38
C LEU A 11 -4.72 -8.73 3.24
N LEU A 12 -3.49 -8.48 3.70
CA LEU A 12 -2.84 -7.19 3.57
C LEU A 12 -2.55 -6.84 2.10
N ASP A 13 -2.14 -7.81 1.29
CA ASP A 13 -1.93 -7.63 -0.14
C ASP A 13 -3.24 -7.32 -0.89
N GLN A 14 -4.33 -8.01 -0.54
CA GLN A 14 -5.66 -7.71 -1.08
C GLN A 14 -6.11 -6.30 -0.71
N LEU A 15 -5.95 -5.91 0.56
CA LEU A 15 -6.28 -4.56 1.04
C LEU A 15 -5.51 -3.48 0.27
N PHE A 16 -4.21 -3.69 0.05
CA PHE A 16 -3.39 -2.77 -0.73
C PHE A 16 -3.91 -2.64 -2.17
N LEU A 17 -4.21 -3.77 -2.84
CA LEU A 17 -4.76 -3.75 -4.20
C LEU A 17 -6.10 -3.01 -4.27
N THR A 18 -7.01 -3.24 -3.32
CA THR A 18 -8.28 -2.51 -3.25
C THR A 18 -8.04 -0.99 -3.14
N PHE A 19 -7.09 -0.56 -2.31
CA PHE A 19 -6.76 0.86 -2.24
C PHE A 19 -6.17 1.39 -3.55
N VAL A 20 -5.31 0.64 -4.23
CA VAL A 20 -4.78 1.03 -5.55
C VAL A 20 -5.90 1.16 -6.58
N GLU A 21 -6.87 0.23 -6.60
CA GLU A 21 -8.05 0.29 -7.45
C GLU A 21 -8.94 1.51 -7.13
N ASP A 22 -9.11 1.85 -5.85
CA ASP A 22 -9.85 3.02 -5.40
C ASP A 22 -9.12 4.37 -5.67
N GLY A 23 -7.88 4.31 -6.17
CA GLY A 23 -7.11 5.48 -6.56
C GLY A 23 -6.06 5.95 -5.55
N LEU A 24 -5.51 5.03 -4.75
CA LEU A 24 -4.41 5.32 -3.82
C LEU A 24 -3.26 6.02 -4.53
N THR A 25 -2.93 7.21 -4.03
CA THR A 25 -1.85 8.03 -4.57
C THR A 25 -0.51 7.73 -3.90
N ARG A 26 0.58 8.12 -4.56
CA ARG A 26 1.93 8.06 -4.00
C ARG A 26 2.01 8.73 -2.62
N GLU A 27 1.45 9.92 -2.49
CA GLU A 27 1.52 10.72 -1.26
C GLU A 27 0.73 10.07 -0.11
N GLU A 28 -0.38 9.39 -0.42
CA GLU A 28 -1.15 8.64 0.57
C GLU A 28 -0.42 7.38 1.02
N LEU A 29 0.18 6.64 0.10
CA LEU A 29 1.03 5.51 0.45
C LEU A 29 2.22 5.97 1.30
N GLU A 30 2.88 7.06 0.92
CA GLU A 30 3.99 7.63 1.68
C GLU A 30 3.55 8.05 3.10
N LYS A 31 2.40 8.71 3.22
CA LYS A 31 1.81 9.07 4.52
C LYS A 31 1.49 7.82 5.36
N ASN A 32 1.00 6.76 4.74
CA ASN A 32 0.72 5.50 5.42
C ASN A 32 2.01 4.79 5.89
N ILE A 33 3.07 4.80 5.08
CA ILE A 33 4.40 4.31 5.45
C ILE A 33 4.95 5.11 6.64
N ARG A 34 4.89 6.45 6.60
CA ARG A 34 5.35 7.29 7.71
C ARG A 34 4.58 7.04 9.00
N ARG A 35 3.26 6.80 8.92
CA ARG A 35 2.40 6.55 10.09
C ARG A 35 2.54 5.15 10.66
N ARG A 36 2.63 4.13 9.81
CA ARG A 36 2.66 2.72 10.20
C ARG A 36 3.65 1.94 9.31
N PRO A 37 4.96 2.15 9.49
CA PRO A 37 5.97 1.57 8.59
C PRO A 37 5.95 0.04 8.60
N HIS A 38 5.67 -0.59 9.74
CA HIS A 38 5.61 -2.04 9.87
C HIS A 38 4.51 -2.71 9.03
N LEU A 39 3.45 -1.98 8.65
CA LEU A 39 2.38 -2.50 7.78
C LEU A 39 2.65 -2.15 6.32
N TRP A 40 3.06 -0.92 6.03
CA TRP A 40 3.02 -0.37 4.67
C TRP A 40 4.37 -0.36 3.94
N ARG A 41 5.50 -0.46 4.67
CA ARG A 41 6.84 -0.36 4.06
C ARG A 41 7.11 -1.43 3.01
N ARG A 42 6.44 -2.58 3.08
CA ARG A 42 6.57 -3.64 2.06
C ARG A 42 6.14 -3.19 0.65
N TRP A 43 5.33 -2.14 0.54
CA TRP A 43 4.93 -1.56 -0.75
C TRP A 43 5.66 -0.25 -1.06
N GLU A 44 6.76 0.08 -0.38
CA GLU A 44 7.56 1.29 -0.67
C GLU A 44 8.01 1.36 -2.13
N ASN A 45 8.35 0.22 -2.75
CA ASN A 45 8.69 0.12 -4.17
C ASN A 45 7.52 0.46 -5.14
N TRP A 46 6.30 0.58 -4.63
CA TRP A 46 5.14 1.04 -5.41
C TRP A 46 5.02 2.56 -5.43
N LEU A 47 5.72 3.30 -4.57
CA LEU A 47 5.69 4.77 -4.58
C LEU A 47 5.99 5.33 -5.98
N ASP A 48 6.98 4.78 -6.68
CA ASP A 48 7.34 5.21 -8.02
C ASP A 48 6.31 4.83 -9.10
N LYS A 49 5.49 3.82 -8.82
CA LYS A 49 4.47 3.28 -9.75
C LYS A 49 3.10 3.92 -9.57
N LEU A 50 2.81 4.41 -8.37
CA LEU A 50 1.53 5.04 -8.08
C LEU A 50 1.45 6.44 -8.72
N PRO A 51 0.24 6.85 -9.16
CA PRO A 51 0.02 8.20 -9.61
C PRO A 51 0.28 9.18 -8.46
N SER A 52 0.89 10.33 -8.78
CA SER A 52 0.94 11.44 -7.83
C SER A 52 -0.45 12.09 -7.77
N ASN A 53 -0.87 12.52 -6.59
CA ASN A 53 -2.11 13.27 -6.36
C ASN A 53 -2.15 14.63 -7.07
N ARG A 54 -1.15 14.96 -7.89
CA ARG A 54 -1.30 15.97 -8.94
C ARG A 54 -2.33 15.45 -9.97
N ARG A 55 -3.61 15.61 -9.64
CA ARG A 55 -4.69 15.74 -10.62
C ARG A 55 -4.16 16.65 -11.73
N LYS A 56 -4.03 16.11 -12.94
CA LYS A 56 -4.11 16.95 -14.13
C LYS A 56 -5.46 17.66 -14.01
N LEU A 57 -5.38 19.00 -14.12
CA LEU A 57 -6.47 19.97 -14.17
C LEU A 57 -7.71 19.43 -14.90
#